data_AF-A0A931UJY8-F1
#
_entry.id   AF-A0A931UJY8-F1
#
_cell.length_a   1.000
_cell.length_b   1.000
_cell.length_c   1.000
_cell.angle_alpha   90.00
_cell.angle_beta   90.00
_cell.angle_gamma   90.00
#
_symmetry.space_group_name_H-M   'P 1'
#
loop_
_entity.id
_entity.type
_entity.pdbx_description
1 polymer ?
#
loop_
_entity_poly.entity_id
_entity_poly.type
_entity_poly.pdbx_seq_one_letter_code
_entity_poly.pdbx_strand_id
1 'polypeptide(L)' 'MADAAHRVVYRRDYLPPDYLVDGVELRFELGEETTVVTSRLLLRRNPDLPSDVFEVIAKTLAE' A
#
# COMPACT_ATOMS: atom_id res chain seq x y z
N MET A 1 7.30 -13.74 -21.98
CA MET A 1 6.38 -13.58 -20.83
C MET A 1 7.00 -14.35 -19.67
N ALA A 2 7.59 -13.65 -18.69
CA ALA A 2 8.11 -14.33 -17.50
C ALA A 2 6.93 -14.89 -16.72
N ASP A 3 6.94 -16.21 -16.51
CA ASP A 3 5.99 -16.92 -15.68
C ASP A 3 6.14 -16.44 -14.24
N ALA A 4 5.29 -15.49 -13.82
CA ALA A 4 5.28 -14.99 -12.46
C ALA A 4 4.67 -16.08 -11.58
N ALA A 5 5.52 -17.00 -11.11
CA ALA A 5 5.12 -18.07 -10.21
C ALA A 5 4.35 -17.49 -9.01
N HIS A 6 3.10 -17.93 -8.82
CA HIS A 6 2.30 -17.54 -7.68
C HIS A 6 3.01 -17.95 -6.39
N ARG A 7 3.34 -16.97 -5.53
CA ARG A 7 3.95 -17.22 -4.22
C ARG A 7 2.87 -17.69 -3.25
N VAL A 8 3.02 -18.92 -2.73
CA VAL A 8 2.15 -19.44 -1.65
C VAL A 8 2.31 -18.58 -0.40
N VAL A 9 1.20 -18.09 0.15
CA VAL A 9 1.16 -17.29 1.39
C VAL A 9 0.63 -18.15 2.53
N TYR A 10 1.42 -18.34 3.58
CA TYR A 10 1.03 -19.16 4.74
C TYR A 10 0.40 -18.31 5.84
N ARG A 11 -0.69 -18.81 6.44
CA ARG A 11 -1.37 -18.12 7.54
C ARG A 11 -0.51 -17.90 8.79
N ARG A 12 0.46 -18.78 9.05
CA ARG A 12 1.37 -18.64 10.20
C ARG A 12 2.41 -17.53 10.04
N ASP A 13 2.60 -17.04 8.82
CA ASP A 13 3.60 -16.01 8.49
C ASP A 13 2.98 -14.60 8.42
N TYR A 14 1.72 -14.44 8.82
CA TYR A 14 1.09 -13.10 8.88
C TYR A 14 1.72 -12.26 9.98
N LEU A 15 2.24 -11.10 9.60
CA LEU A 15 2.75 -10.08 10.51
C LEU A 15 1.89 -8.81 10.40
N PRO A 16 1.74 -8.02 11.49
CA PRO A 16 1.18 -6.69 11.41
C PRO A 16 1.96 -5.81 10.41
N PRO A 17 1.31 -4.88 9.70
CA PRO A 17 2.00 -3.97 8.80
C PRO A 17 2.84 -2.95 9.57
N ASP A 18 3.92 -2.45 8.95
CA ASP A 18 4.81 -1.42 9.51
C ASP A 18 4.12 -0.08 9.76
N TYR A 19 3.11 0.23 8.94
CA TYR A 19 2.35 1.45 9.00
C TYR A 19 0.85 1.17 9.08
N LEU A 20 0.16 2.00 9.84
CA LEU A 20 -1.28 2.04 9.92
C LEU A 20 -1.77 3.29 9.18
N VAL A 21 -2.90 3.13 8.49
CA VAL A 21 -3.57 4.22 7.78
C VAL A 21 -4.63 4.79 8.70
N ASP A 22 -4.44 6.01 9.17
CA ASP A 22 -5.41 6.69 10.05
C ASP A 22 -6.51 7.39 9.26
N GLY A 23 -6.21 7.79 8.02
CA GLY A 23 -7.13 8.50 7.16
C GLY A 23 -6.74 8.43 5.70
N VAL A 24 -7.76 8.47 4.85
CA VAL A 24 -7.63 8.45 3.40
C VAL A 24 -8.49 9.55 2.83
N GLU A 25 -7.86 10.50 2.16
CA GLU A 25 -8.56 11.52 1.37
C GLU A 25 -8.43 11.14 -0.11
N LEU A 26 -9.56 10.92 -0.78
CA LEU A 26 -9.60 10.60 -2.20
C LEU A 26 -10.28 11.73 -2.96
N ARG A 27 -9.68 12.12 -4.08
CA ARG A 27 -10.27 13.03 -5.06
C ARG A 27 -10.41 12.30 -6.38
N PHE A 28 -11.62 12.31 -6.91
CA PHE A 28 -11.98 11.70 -8.18
C PHE A 28 -12.28 12.78 -9.21
N GLU A 29 -11.63 12.68 -10.35
CA GLU A 29 -11.93 13.49 -11.53
C GLU A 29 -12.48 12.54 -12.59
N LEU A 30 -13.80 12.54 -12.74
CA LEU A 30 -14.53 11.66 -13.64
C LEU A 30 -14.54 12.27 -15.05
N GLY A 31 -13.82 11.65 -15.98
CA GLY A 31 -13.95 11.87 -17.41
C GLY A 31 -14.75 10.73 -18.05
N GLU A 32 -15.17 10.93 -19.29
CA GLU A 32 -15.97 9.93 -20.04
C GLU A 32 -15.17 8.67 -20.38
N GLU A 33 -13.89 8.84 -20.75
CA GLU A 33 -12.99 7.74 -21.13
C GLU A 33 -12.10 7.28 -19.97
N THR A 34 -11.72 8.20 -19.08
CA THR A 34 -10.79 7.94 -17.97
C THR A 34 -11.21 8.64 -16.70
N THR A 35 -10.87 8.05 -15.56
CA THR A 35 -11.04 8.65 -14.24
C THR A 35 -9.69 8.79 -13.57
N VAL A 36 -9.37 10.00 -13.12
CA VAL A 36 -8.16 10.26 -12.33
C VAL A 36 -8.50 10.16 -10.85
N VAL A 37 -7.76 9.34 -10.11
CA VAL A 37 -7.91 9.19 -8.66
C VAL A 37 -6.64 9.69 -7.99
N THR A 38 -6.75 10.81 -7.28
CA THR A 38 -5.68 11.33 -6.44
C THR A 38 -5.96 10.91 -5.00
N SER A 39 -4.95 10.37 -4.31
CA SER A 39 -5.07 9.99 -2.90
C SER A 39 -4.06 10.69 -2.02
N ARG A 40 -4.48 11.07 -0.82
CA ARG A 40 -3.60 11.50 0.27
C ARG A 40 -3.85 10.60 1.47
N LEU A 41 -2.79 9.91 1.91
CA LEU A 41 -2.84 8.98 3.03
C LEU A 41 -2.23 9.64 4.28
N LEU A 42 -2.94 9.54 5.40
CA LEU A 42 -2.42 9.84 6.72
C LEU A 42 -1.88 8.55 7.31
N LEU A 43 -0.56 8.39 7.26
CA LEU A 43 0.15 7.20 7.73
C LEU A 43 0.80 7.47 9.08
N ARG A 44 0.72 6.50 9.97
CA ARG A 44 1.54 6.45 11.19
C ARG A 44 2.25 5.12 11.30
N ARG A 45 3.38 5.11 12.00
CA ARG A 45 4.06 3.86 12.36
C ARG A 45 3.15 3.03 13.25
N ASN A 46 3.16 1.72 13.02
CA ASN A 46 2.44 0.79 13.88
C ASN A 46 3.14 0.72 15.26
N PRO A 47 2.48 1.13 16.35
CA PRO A 47 3.07 1.14 17.68
C PRO A 47 3.31 -0.27 18.23
N ASP A 48 2.69 -1.29 17.64
CA ASP A 48 2.86 -2.69 18.04
C ASP A 48 4.15 -3.31 17.47
N LEU A 49 4.89 -2.56 16.64
CA LEU A 49 6.16 -2.99 16.07
C LEU A 49 7.35 -2.25 16.71
N PRO A 50 8.49 -2.94 16.91
CA PRO A 50 9.71 -2.31 17.39
C PRO A 50 10.19 -1.25 16.39
N SER A 51 10.70 -0.13 16.90
CA SER A 51 10.95 1.10 16.14
C SER A 51 12.02 1.02 15.04
N ASP A 52 12.72 -0.11 14.87
CA ASP A 52 13.99 -0.17 14.13
C ASP A 52 13.94 -0.72 12.71
N VAL A 53 12.77 -1.05 12.15
CA VAL A 53 12.69 -1.57 10.77
C VAL A 53 12.07 -0.54 9.83
N PHE A 54 12.86 -0.09 8.84
CA PHE A 54 12.42 0.74 7.72
C PHE A 54 12.61 -0.06 6.43
N GLU A 55 11.52 -0.45 5.78
CA GLU A 55 11.52 -0.84 4.36
C GLU A 55 10.50 0.04 3.63
N VAL A 56 10.98 0.95 2.78
CA VAL A 56 10.13 1.84 1.99
C VAL A 56 9.70 1.10 0.72
N ILE A 57 8.47 0.57 0.72
CA ILE A 57 7.84 0.08 -0.52
C ILE A 57 7.12 1.26 -1.19
N ALA A 58 7.87 2.12 -1.88
CA ALA A 58 7.28 3.09 -2.80
C ALA A 58 6.96 2.37 -4.12
N LYS A 59 5.69 2.09 -4.39
CA LYS A 59 5.25 1.67 -5.72
C LYS A 59 4.65 2.87 -6.43
N THR A 60 5.44 3.51 -7.29
CA THR A 60 4.95 4.53 -8.21
C THR A 60 3.94 3.88 -9.15
N LEU A 61 2.72 4.41 -9.19
CA LEU A 61 1.77 4.11 -10.26
C LEU A 61 2.33 4.79 -11.51
N ALA A 62 3.00 4.01 -12.36
CA ALA A 62 3.34 4.41 -13.71
C ALA A 62 2.08 4.35 -14.58
N GLU A 63 1.97 5.32 -15.46
CA GLU A 63 0.93 5.57 -16.47
C GLU A 63 0.56 4.34 -17.30
#